data_AF-A0A955ZW27-F1
#
_entry.id   AF-A0A955ZW27-F1
#
_cell.length_a   1.000
_cell.length_b   1.000
_cell.length_c   1.000
_cell.angle_alpha   90.00
_cell.angle_beta   90.00
_cell.angle_gamma   90.00
#
_symmetry.space_group_name_H-M   'P 1'
#
loop_
_entity.id
_entity.type
_entity.pdbx_description
1 polymer ?
#
loop_
_entity_poly.entity_id
_entity_poly.type
_entity_poly.pdbx_seq_one_letter_code
_entity_poly.pdbx_strand_id
1 'polypeptide(L)'
;MTVQDHTGRLTSYTYDPLHRLTQESSTGGLLAARTIDHAYDAAGNRTLETIDGVPVSASFDANDRITSQGSVTYSYDDDGNTLQKSGPSGTTDYTYDELNRLVAIDGPGVTSSYAYDPDGQRIESVENGVTTRYLID
;
A
#
# COMPACT_ATOMS: atom_id res chain seq x y z
N MET A 1 4.12 -17.37 22.15
CA MET A 1 5.29 -16.75 22.83
C MET A 1 4.81 -15.53 23.58
N THR A 2 5.28 -15.24 24.80
CA THR A 2 4.90 -14.04 25.57
C THR A 2 6.14 -13.29 26.02
N VAL A 3 6.17 -11.97 25.85
CA VAL A 3 7.27 -11.07 26.21
C VAL A 3 6.71 -10.02 27.17
N GLN A 4 7.46 -9.71 28.24
CA GLN A 4 7.16 -8.60 29.13
C GLN A 4 8.16 -7.47 28.91
N ASP A 5 7.68 -6.24 28.75
CA ASP A 5 8.55 -5.07 28.71
C ASP A 5 8.81 -4.48 30.11
N HIS A 6 9.71 -3.50 30.20
CA HIS A 6 10.06 -2.83 31.45
C HIS A 6 8.91 -1.99 32.04
N THR A 7 7.82 -1.78 31.30
CA THR A 7 6.61 -1.07 31.75
C THR A 7 5.57 -2.02 32.35
N GLY A 8 5.83 -3.34 32.32
CA GLY A 8 4.91 -4.37 32.75
C GLY A 8 3.87 -4.74 31.69
N ARG A 9 4.01 -4.24 30.45
CA ARG A 9 3.20 -4.66 29.30
C ARG A 9 3.56 -6.10 28.97
N LEU A 10 2.55 -6.95 28.85
CA LEU A 10 2.69 -8.33 28.38
C LEU A 10 2.18 -8.42 26.96
N THR A 11 3.02 -8.82 26.02
CA THR A 11 2.62 -9.08 24.64
C THR A 11 2.78 -10.56 24.31
N SER A 12 1.73 -11.15 23.75
CA SER A 12 1.70 -12.54 23.31
C SER A 12 1.50 -12.63 21.79
N TYR A 13 2.13 -13.64 21.18
CA TYR A 13 2.11 -13.89 19.75
C TYR A 13 1.66 -15.33 19.47
N THR A 14 0.74 -15.47 18.52
CA THR A 14 0.30 -16.76 17.98
C THR A 14 0.66 -16.85 16.50
N TYR A 15 0.90 -18.07 16.02
CA TYR A 15 1.35 -18.31 14.66
C TYR A 15 0.58 -19.50 14.07
N ASP A 16 0.44 -19.51 12.75
CA ASP A 16 -0.05 -20.67 12.00
C ASP A 16 1.06 -21.72 11.79
N PRO A 17 0.76 -22.90 11.20
CA PRO A 17 1.76 -23.95 10.95
C PRO A 17 2.90 -23.56 9.98
N LEU A 18 2.74 -22.48 9.22
CA LEU A 18 3.79 -21.91 8.37
C LEU A 18 4.61 -20.85 9.10
N HIS A 19 4.41 -20.71 10.41
CA HIS A 19 5.06 -19.72 11.27
C HIS A 19 4.73 -18.26 10.89
N ARG A 20 3.56 -18.01 10.30
CA ARG A 20 3.06 -16.66 10.04
C ARG A 20 2.27 -16.16 11.25
N LEU A 21 2.44 -14.89 11.62
CA LEU A 21 1.82 -14.28 12.80
C LEU A 21 0.29 -14.19 12.62
N THR A 22 -0.50 -14.90 13.42
CA THR A 22 -1.97 -14.85 13.34
C THR A 22 -2.61 -13.94 14.37
N GLN A 23 -1.92 -13.68 15.48
CA GLN A 23 -2.41 -12.73 16.49
C GLN A 23 -1.25 -12.14 17.30
N GLU A 24 -1.35 -10.84 17.56
CA GLU A 24 -0.63 -10.14 18.62
C GLU A 24 -1.65 -9.65 19.66
N SER A 25 -1.46 -10.01 20.93
CA SER A 25 -2.30 -9.53 22.03
C SER A 25 -1.44 -8.95 23.14
N SER A 26 -1.69 -7.69 23.48
CA SER A 26 -0.96 -6.96 24.50
C SER A 26 -1.89 -6.54 25.65
N THR A 27 -1.49 -6.82 26.88
CA THR A 27 -2.24 -6.52 28.11
C THR A 27 -1.32 -5.94 29.19
N GLY A 28 -1.90 -5.38 30.26
CA GLY A 28 -1.14 -4.78 31.36
C GLY A 28 -0.37 -3.51 30.97
N GLY A 29 0.47 -3.02 31.88
CA GLY A 29 1.16 -1.73 31.75
C GLY A 29 0.21 -0.53 31.87
N LEU A 30 0.69 0.64 31.43
CA LEU A 30 -0.08 1.90 31.46
C LEU A 30 -1.02 2.08 30.25
N LEU A 31 -0.94 1.19 29.25
CA LEU A 31 -1.71 1.28 28.02
C LEU A 31 -2.91 0.32 28.04
N ALA A 32 -3.96 0.68 27.29
CA ALA A 32 -5.11 -0.20 27.10
C ALA A 32 -4.70 -1.55 26.48
N ALA A 33 -5.49 -2.58 26.79
CA ALA A 33 -5.36 -3.86 26.10
C ALA A 33 -5.56 -3.66 24.59
N ARG A 34 -4.77 -4.37 23.79
CA ARG A 34 -4.84 -4.30 22.33
C ARG A 34 -4.76 -5.71 21.77
N THR A 35 -5.59 -6.03 20.78
CA THR A 35 -5.50 -7.29 20.03
C THR A 35 -5.48 -6.99 18.54
N ILE A 36 -4.57 -7.63 17.83
CA ILE A 36 -4.42 -7.55 16.39
C ILE A 36 -4.49 -8.98 15.85
N ASP A 37 -5.48 -9.28 15.01
CA ASP A 37 -5.60 -10.57 14.32
C ASP A 37 -5.21 -10.43 12.85
N HIS A 38 -4.60 -11.47 12.30
CA HIS A 38 -4.23 -11.54 10.89
C HIS A 38 -4.74 -12.82 10.23
N ALA A 39 -5.15 -12.70 8.97
CA ALA A 39 -5.40 -13.84 8.09
C ALA A 39 -4.58 -13.73 6.81
N TYR A 40 -4.24 -14.88 6.23
CA TYR A 40 -3.42 -14.97 5.03
C TYR A 40 -4.02 -15.94 4.03
N ASP A 41 -3.79 -15.70 2.75
CA ASP A 41 -4.04 -16.69 1.70
C ASP A 41 -2.93 -17.75 1.62
N ALA A 42 -2.99 -18.62 0.62
CA ALA A 42 -2.01 -19.68 0.41
C ALA A 42 -0.65 -19.16 -0.14
N ALA A 43 -0.65 -18.03 -0.84
CA ALA A 43 0.58 -17.40 -1.34
C ALA A 43 1.33 -16.65 -0.22
N GLY A 44 0.66 -16.38 0.90
CA GLY A 44 1.24 -15.66 2.03
C GLY A 44 0.83 -14.20 2.10
N ASN A 45 -0.07 -13.75 1.22
CA ASN A 45 -0.59 -12.40 1.27
C ASN A 45 -1.54 -12.25 2.45
N ARG A 46 -1.41 -11.16 3.19
CA ARG A 46 -2.30 -10.86 4.32
C ARG A 46 -3.64 -10.36 3.81
N THR A 47 -4.67 -11.18 3.93
CA THR A 47 -6.03 -10.89 3.44
C THR A 47 -6.92 -10.19 4.46
N LEU A 48 -6.53 -10.21 5.74
CA LEU A 48 -7.27 -9.54 6.81
C LEU A 48 -6.31 -9.05 7.89
N GLU A 49 -6.54 -7.84 8.40
CA GLU A 49 -6.02 -7.35 9.66
C GLU A 49 -7.20 -6.83 10.50
N THR A 50 -7.36 -7.32 11.72
CA THR A 50 -8.41 -6.84 12.64
C THR A 50 -7.75 -6.23 13.86
N ILE A 51 -7.88 -4.91 14.05
CA ILE A 51 -7.35 -4.20 15.21
C ILE A 51 -8.50 -3.91 16.16
N ASP A 52 -8.47 -4.49 17.36
CA ASP A 52 -9.47 -4.29 18.40
C ASP A 52 -10.92 -4.52 17.90
N GLY A 53 -11.09 -5.55 17.07
CA GLY A 53 -12.38 -5.93 16.48
C GLY A 53 -12.76 -5.17 15.20
N VAL A 54 -11.93 -4.23 14.73
CA VAL A 54 -12.17 -3.47 13.49
C VAL A 54 -11.37 -4.10 12.33
N PRO A 55 -12.05 -4.77 11.37
CA PRO A 55 -11.38 -5.44 10.26
C PRO A 55 -11.03 -4.50 9.11
N VAL A 56 -9.88 -4.75 8.48
CA VAL A 56 -9.45 -4.22 7.20
C VAL A 56 -9.03 -5.39 6.32
N SER A 57 -9.84 -5.67 5.30
CA SER A 57 -9.56 -6.74 4.34
C SER A 57 -8.67 -6.25 3.21
N ALA A 58 -7.90 -7.17 2.63
CA ALA A 58 -7.18 -6.97 1.39
C ALA A 58 -7.44 -8.12 0.41
N SER A 59 -7.45 -7.80 -0.88
CA SER A 59 -7.60 -8.77 -1.97
C SER A 59 -6.43 -8.62 -2.93
N PHE A 60 -6.08 -9.71 -3.60
CA PHE A 60 -4.94 -9.80 -4.50
C PHE A 60 -5.36 -10.45 -5.81
N ASP A 61 -4.70 -10.09 -6.91
CA ASP A 61 -4.85 -10.81 -8.18
C ASP A 61 -3.91 -12.02 -8.27
N ALA A 62 -3.90 -12.70 -9.42
CA ALA A 62 -3.08 -13.89 -9.64
C ALA A 62 -1.57 -13.64 -9.68
N ASN A 63 -1.14 -12.37 -9.74
CA ASN A 63 0.25 -11.95 -9.72
C ASN A 63 0.66 -11.42 -8.33
N ASP A 64 -0.12 -11.73 -7.28
CA ASP A 64 0.06 -11.25 -5.91
C ASP A 64 0.02 -9.71 -5.77
N ARG A 65 -0.59 -9.00 -6.73
CA ARG A 65 -0.76 -7.54 -6.68
C ARG A 65 -2.05 -7.21 -5.94
N ILE A 66 -2.01 -6.21 -5.06
CA ILE A 66 -3.16 -5.80 -4.26
C ILE A 66 -4.26 -5.16 -5.13
N THR A 67 -5.46 -5.71 -5.16
CA THR A 67 -6.59 -5.16 -5.93
C THR A 67 -7.55 -4.36 -5.06
N SER A 68 -7.57 -4.63 -3.76
CA SER A 68 -8.33 -3.83 -2.79
C SER A 68 -7.69 -3.85 -1.41
N GLN A 69 -7.80 -2.74 -0.68
CA GLN A 69 -7.49 -2.64 0.75
C GLN A 69 -8.50 -1.74 1.44
N GLY A 70 -9.31 -2.31 2.33
CA GLY A 70 -10.44 -1.60 2.92
C GLY A 70 -11.37 -1.06 1.83
N SER A 71 -11.51 0.27 1.76
CA SER A 71 -12.33 0.97 0.75
C SER A 71 -11.54 1.47 -0.47
N VAL A 72 -10.25 1.16 -0.56
CA VAL A 72 -9.39 1.55 -1.69
C VAL A 72 -9.26 0.37 -2.66
N THR A 73 -9.37 0.63 -3.95
CA THR A 73 -9.17 -0.36 -5.03
C THR A 73 -8.07 0.09 -5.99
N TYR A 74 -7.44 -0.89 -6.62
CA TYR A 74 -6.34 -0.70 -7.56
C TYR A 74 -6.59 -1.49 -8.84
N SER A 75 -6.20 -0.94 -9.98
CA SER A 75 -6.12 -1.65 -11.25
C SER A 75 -4.73 -1.52 -11.84
N TYR A 76 -4.38 -2.46 -12.71
CA TYR A 76 -3.06 -2.56 -13.30
C TYR A 76 -3.15 -2.83 -14.79
N ASP A 77 -2.13 -2.43 -15.54
CA ASP A 77 -1.90 -2.95 -16.88
C ASP A 77 -1.23 -4.34 -16.84
N ASP A 78 -0.98 -4.87 -18.03
CA ASP A 78 -0.36 -6.19 -18.22
C ASP A 78 1.11 -6.22 -17.79
N ASP A 79 1.80 -5.08 -17.82
CA ASP A 79 3.20 -4.94 -17.43
C ASP A 79 3.40 -4.75 -15.92
N GLY A 80 2.31 -4.48 -15.17
CA GLY A 80 2.38 -4.32 -13.73
C GLY A 80 2.21 -2.89 -13.23
N ASN A 81 2.09 -1.91 -14.12
CA ASN A 81 1.91 -0.53 -13.70
C ASN A 81 0.50 -0.32 -13.16
N THR A 82 0.37 0.53 -12.15
CA THR A 82 -0.94 0.86 -11.57
C THR A 82 -1.66 1.80 -12.52
N LEU A 83 -2.79 1.42 -13.09
CA LEU A 83 -3.58 2.31 -13.96
C LEU A 83 -4.47 3.24 -13.15
N GLN A 84 -5.06 2.73 -12.06
CA GLN A 84 -6.01 3.49 -11.26
C GLN A 84 -5.90 3.14 -9.79
N LYS A 85 -6.08 4.15 -8.95
CA LYS A 85 -6.34 4.02 -7.51
C LYS A 85 -7.63 4.75 -7.17
N SER A 86 -8.63 4.03 -6.68
CA SER A 86 -9.94 4.60 -6.33
C SER A 86 -10.22 4.41 -4.85
N GLY A 87 -10.70 5.44 -4.17
CA GLY A 87 -11.06 5.36 -2.75
C GLY A 87 -11.98 6.49 -2.31
N PRO A 88 -12.21 6.66 -1.00
CA PRO A 88 -13.13 7.68 -0.46
C PRO A 88 -12.76 9.12 -0.83
N SER A 89 -11.48 9.39 -1.12
CA SER A 89 -10.99 10.69 -1.56
C SER A 89 -11.21 10.95 -3.06
N GLY A 90 -11.70 9.97 -3.82
CA GLY A 90 -11.86 9.99 -5.27
C GLY A 90 -10.90 9.04 -5.98
N THR A 91 -10.79 9.21 -7.29
CA THR A 91 -10.04 8.33 -8.19
C THR A 91 -8.82 9.05 -8.75
N THR A 92 -7.67 8.38 -8.72
CA THR A 92 -6.44 8.83 -9.36
C THR A 92 -6.08 7.86 -10.48
N ASP A 93 -5.96 8.38 -11.69
CA ASP A 93 -5.51 7.66 -12.88
C ASP A 93 -4.02 7.95 -13.13
N TYR A 94 -3.31 6.95 -13.61
CA TYR A 94 -1.89 7.00 -13.92
C TYR A 94 -1.68 6.54 -15.37
N THR A 95 -0.94 7.32 -16.14
CA THR A 95 -0.64 7.02 -17.54
C THR A 95 0.85 6.80 -17.72
N TYR A 96 1.20 5.77 -18.47
CA TYR A 96 2.58 5.38 -18.76
C TYR A 96 2.85 5.46 -20.26
N ASP A 97 4.10 5.70 -20.63
CA ASP A 97 4.55 5.52 -22.01
C ASP A 97 4.93 4.06 -22.30
N GLU A 98 5.29 3.77 -23.55
CA GLU A 98 5.68 2.43 -24.02
C GLU A 98 6.94 1.87 -23.33
N LEU A 99 7.68 2.69 -22.57
CA LEU A 99 8.85 2.29 -21.79
C LEU A 99 8.52 2.14 -20.30
N ASN A 100 7.23 2.07 -19.95
CA ASN A 100 6.73 1.95 -18.58
C ASN A 100 7.12 3.13 -17.67
N ARG A 101 7.32 4.33 -18.25
CA ARG A 101 7.60 5.55 -17.49
C ARG A 101 6.31 6.31 -17.25
N LEU A 102 6.07 6.74 -16.02
CA LEU A 102 4.89 7.52 -15.65
C LEU A 102 4.94 8.89 -16.35
N VAL A 103 3.96 9.17 -17.21
CA VAL A 103 3.84 10.42 -17.98
C VAL A 103 2.68 11.30 -17.55
N ALA A 104 1.68 10.77 -16.85
CA ALA A 104 0.62 11.58 -16.28
C ALA A 104 0.03 11.00 -14.99
N ILE A 105 -0.44 11.89 -14.12
CA ILE A 105 -1.28 11.59 -12.97
C ILE A 105 -2.49 12.53 -13.05
N ASP A 106 -3.69 11.99 -12.97
CA ASP A 106 -4.92 12.78 -12.89
C ASP A 106 -5.75 12.32 -11.70
N GLY A 107 -6.00 13.21 -10.74
CA GLY A 107 -6.87 12.90 -9.61
C GLY A 107 -7.22 14.11 -8.74
N PRO A 108 -8.00 13.89 -7.67
CA PRO A 108 -8.42 14.92 -6.74
C PRO A 108 -7.22 15.68 -6.14
N GLY A 109 -7.12 16.97 -6.49
CA GLY A 109 -6.09 17.86 -5.97
C GLY A 109 -4.70 17.72 -6.61
N VAL A 110 -4.55 16.84 -7.61
CA VAL A 110 -3.29 16.67 -8.33
C VAL A 110 -3.53 16.35 -9.80
N THR A 111 -2.98 17.18 -10.68
CA THR A 111 -2.80 16.86 -12.08
C THR A 111 -1.36 17.10 -12.44
N SER A 112 -0.65 16.05 -12.84
CA SER A 112 0.75 16.11 -13.19
C SER A 112 1.03 15.50 -14.55
N SER A 113 2.03 16.01 -15.26
CA SER A 113 2.59 15.37 -16.45
C SER A 113 4.11 15.44 -16.43
N TYR A 114 4.76 14.47 -17.08
CA TYR A 114 6.21 14.31 -17.08
C TYR A 114 6.71 14.05 -18.50
N ALA A 115 7.84 14.66 -18.85
CA ALA A 115 8.56 14.38 -20.08
C ALA A 115 9.96 13.86 -19.76
N TYR A 116 10.43 12.93 -20.58
CA TYR A 116 11.71 12.27 -20.44
C TYR A 116 12.52 12.39 -21.73
N ASP A 117 13.84 12.43 -21.60
CA ASP A 117 14.77 12.31 -22.72
C ASP A 117 14.86 10.83 -23.20
N PRO A 118 15.61 10.56 -24.29
CA PRO A 118 15.81 9.20 -24.79
C PRO A 118 16.55 8.26 -23.82
N ASP A 119 17.35 8.80 -22.91
CA ASP A 119 18.10 8.04 -21.90
C ASP A 119 17.25 7.73 -20.65
N GLY A 120 16.00 8.22 -20.61
CA GLY A 120 15.08 7.99 -19.50
C GLY A 120 15.14 9.02 -18.38
N GLN A 121 15.88 10.11 -18.57
CA GLN A 121 15.98 11.17 -17.59
C GLN A 121 14.81 12.13 -17.74
N ARG A 122 14.15 12.45 -16.63
CA ARG A 122 13.04 13.40 -16.62
C ARG A 122 13.55 14.81 -16.87
N ILE A 123 13.09 15.43 -17.95
CA ILE A 123 13.49 16.77 -18.39
C ILE A 123 12.43 17.84 -18.11
N GLU A 124 11.18 17.44 -17.90
CA GLU A 124 10.09 18.36 -17.55
C GLU A 124 9.09 17.69 -16.60
N SER A 125 8.53 18.50 -15.71
CA SER A 125 7.31 18.18 -14.97
C SER A 125 6.36 19.37 -15.00
N VAL A 126 5.07 19.12 -15.20
CA VAL A 126 4.01 20.11 -14.99
C VAL A 126 3.15 19.61 -13.85
N GLU A 127 3.09 20.33 -12.73
CA GLU A 127 2.27 19.96 -11.57
C GLU A 127 1.25 21.07 -11.31
N ASN A 128 -0.04 20.76 -11.41
CA ASN A 128 -1.13 21.72 -11.27
C ASN A 128 -0.93 23.00 -12.10
N GLY A 129 -0.40 22.84 -13.33
CA GLY A 129 -0.08 23.92 -14.26
C GLY A 129 1.28 24.61 -14.04
N VAL A 130 2.04 24.23 -13.01
CA VAL A 130 3.38 24.78 -12.73
C VAL A 130 4.44 23.93 -13.43
N THR A 131 5.15 24.51 -14.39
CA THR A 131 6.22 23.84 -15.14
C THR A 131 7.57 23.97 -14.44
N THR A 132 8.25 22.85 -14.27
CA THR A 132 9.67 22.76 -13.87
C THR A 132 10.44 22.02 -14.96
N ARG A 133 11.59 22.58 -15.34
CA ARG A 133 12.50 21.96 -16.32
C ARG A 133 13.81 21.60 -15.64
N TYR A 134 14.31 20.42 -15.96
CA TYR A 134 15.54 19.90 -15.40
C TYR A 134 16.66 20.05 -16.41
N LEU A 135 17.82 20.51 -15.94
CA LEU A 135 19.05 20.49 -16.71
C LEU A 135 19.74 19.16 -16.42
N ILE A 136 20.12 18.47 -17.48
CA ILE A 136 20.91 17.25 -17.43
C ILE A 136 22.37 17.65 -17.70
N ASP A 137 23.29 17.19 -16.85
CA ASP A 137 24.75 17.41 -16.93
C ASP A 137 25.46 16.09 -17.19
#